data_AF-C3KD38-F1
#
_entry.id   AF-C3KD38-F1
#
_cell.length_a   1.000
_cell.length_b   1.000
_cell.length_c   1.000
_cell.angle_alpha   90.00
_cell.angle_beta   90.00
_cell.angle_gamma   90.00
#
_symmetry.space_group_name_H-M   'P 1'
#
loop_
_entity.id
_entity.type
_entity.pdbx_description
1 polymer ?
#
loop_
_entity_poly.entity_id
_entity_poly.type
_entity_poly.pdbx_seq_one_letter_code
_entity_poly.pdbx_strand_id
1 'polypeptide(L)'
;MHHDLFWISQRPSYFLPAMERTMRVIFALLLMLSGYAYAGCGNISDDNQRAYCNAKINGQSCSNIRDDNLRATCNAEMNGQSCGNISDDNQRAYCNAKINGQSCGNIRDDNLRATCNAEMNGQSCGNISDDNQRAYCNATINGQSCGNIRDSNLRNQCEALKR
;
A
#
# COMPACT_ATOMS: atom_id res chain seq x y z
N MET A 1 51.17 20.71 73.96
CA MET A 1 51.87 21.56 72.97
C MET A 1 51.60 20.98 71.59
N HIS A 2 51.04 21.80 70.70
CA HIS A 2 51.00 21.71 69.22
C HIS A 2 50.30 20.46 68.61
N HIS A 3 49.08 20.62 68.08
CA HIS A 3 48.75 21.09 66.72
C HIS A 3 49.42 20.24 65.64
N ASP A 4 48.64 19.45 64.88
CA ASP A 4 48.45 19.76 63.46
C ASP A 4 47.31 18.97 62.80
N LEU A 5 46.55 19.73 62.01
CA LEU A 5 45.47 19.33 61.12
C LEU A 5 46.04 18.66 59.87
N PHE A 6 45.40 17.60 59.36
CA PHE A 6 45.29 17.44 57.91
C PHE A 6 43.96 16.80 57.54
N TRP A 7 43.09 17.63 56.98
CA TRP A 7 41.89 17.30 56.24
C TRP A 7 42.26 16.57 54.94
N ILE A 8 41.56 15.50 54.57
CA ILE A 8 41.06 15.30 53.20
C ILE A 8 39.64 14.72 53.28
N SER A 9 38.74 15.47 52.65
CA SER A 9 37.31 15.26 52.44
C SER A 9 37.00 13.98 51.64
N GLN A 10 36.27 13.06 52.26
CA GLN A 10 35.49 12.05 51.52
C GLN A 10 34.19 12.69 51.06
N ARG A 11 34.12 13.09 49.79
CA ARG A 11 32.84 13.35 49.12
C ARG A 11 32.21 12.02 48.73
N PRO A 12 30.98 11.73 49.13
CA PRO A 12 30.24 10.70 48.45
C PRO A 12 29.46 11.25 47.26
N SER A 13 29.70 10.65 46.11
CA SER A 13 28.98 10.85 44.86
C SER A 13 27.59 10.21 44.96
N TYR A 14 26.58 10.95 45.42
CA TYR A 14 25.18 10.49 45.40
C TYR A 14 24.26 11.49 44.68
N PHE A 15 24.54 11.83 43.44
CA PHE A 15 23.54 12.44 42.56
C PHE A 15 23.69 11.81 41.19
N LEU A 16 22.57 11.38 40.59
CA LEU A 16 22.40 10.77 39.26
C LEU A 16 21.95 9.27 39.21
N PRO A 17 20.83 8.85 39.83
CA PRO A 17 20.16 7.62 39.39
C PRO A 17 18.75 7.83 38.79
N ALA A 18 18.24 9.06 38.74
CA ALA A 18 16.85 9.33 38.33
C ALA A 18 16.64 9.56 36.82
N MET A 19 17.67 9.99 36.08
CA MET A 19 17.53 10.33 34.65
C MET A 19 17.69 9.11 33.71
N GLU A 20 18.33 8.04 34.18
CA GLU A 20 18.57 6.83 33.37
C GLU A 20 17.31 5.98 33.20
N ARG A 21 16.43 5.97 34.21
CA ARG A 21 15.21 5.13 34.19
C ARG A 21 14.17 5.67 33.21
N THR A 22 13.99 6.98 33.14
CA THR A 22 13.07 7.63 32.19
C THR A 22 13.55 7.48 30.74
N MET A 23 14.87 7.55 30.49
CA MET A 23 15.45 7.38 29.16
C MET A 23 15.21 5.95 28.62
N ARG A 24 15.34 4.93 29.48
CA ARG A 24 15.07 3.52 29.10
C ARG A 24 13.59 3.27 28.76
N VAL A 25 12.67 3.94 29.45
CA VAL A 25 11.22 3.82 29.18
C VAL A 25 10.85 4.46 27.84
N ILE A 26 11.47 5.58 27.49
CA ILE A 26 11.28 6.24 26.18
C ILE A 26 11.81 5.36 25.04
N PHE A 27 12.99 4.75 25.20
CA PHE A 27 13.51 3.79 24.22
C PHE A 27 12.62 2.56 24.06
N ALA A 28 12.06 2.03 25.16
CA ALA A 28 11.12 0.90 25.10
C ALA A 28 9.81 1.26 24.40
N LEU A 29 9.26 2.47 24.61
CA LEU A 29 8.07 2.95 23.91
C LEU A 29 8.32 3.18 22.40
N LEU A 30 9.50 3.70 22.02
CA LEU A 30 9.86 3.90 20.62
C LEU A 30 10.05 2.58 19.85
N LEU A 31 10.56 1.53 20.51
CA LEU A 31 10.69 0.19 19.92
C LEU A 31 9.36 -0.54 19.73
N MET A 32 8.33 -0.18 20.50
CA MET A 32 6.97 -0.73 20.32
C MET A 32 6.22 -0.07 19.15
N LEU A 33 6.69 1.07 18.64
CA LEU A 33 6.10 1.79 17.50
C LEU A 33 6.73 1.42 16.14
N SER A 34 7.80 0.63 16.08
CA SER A 34 8.54 0.36 14.84
C SER A 34 8.11 -0.92 14.10
N GLY A 35 7.05 -1.60 14.55
CA GLY A 35 6.63 -2.90 14.05
C GLY A 35 5.52 -2.91 12.99
N TYR A 36 5.17 -1.79 12.37
CA TYR A 36 4.21 -1.82 11.26
C TYR A 36 4.92 -2.34 10.00
N ALA A 37 4.96 -3.66 9.82
CA ALA A 37 5.26 -4.25 8.54
C ALA A 37 4.11 -3.89 7.58
N TYR A 38 4.21 -2.74 6.94
CA TYR A 38 3.33 -2.39 5.84
C TYR A 38 3.50 -3.47 4.77
N ALA A 39 2.38 -4.03 4.32
CA ALA A 39 2.35 -4.92 3.17
C ALA A 39 2.82 -4.12 1.95
N GLY A 40 4.13 -4.14 1.68
CA GLY A 40 4.72 -3.49 0.52
C GLY A 40 4.51 -4.33 -0.73
N CYS A 41 4.70 -3.71 -1.89
CA CYS A 41 4.65 -4.39 -3.20
C CYS A 41 5.76 -5.45 -3.41
N GLY A 42 6.69 -5.60 -2.45
CA GLY A 42 7.87 -6.47 -2.58
C GLY A 42 7.56 -7.97 -2.75
N ASN A 43 6.38 -8.42 -2.34
CA ASN A 43 5.97 -9.84 -2.49
C ASN A 43 5.31 -10.14 -3.84
N ILE A 44 5.10 -9.14 -4.71
CA ILE A 44 4.54 -9.35 -6.05
C ILE A 44 5.67 -9.84 -6.96
N SER A 45 5.58 -11.07 -7.47
CA SER A 45 6.57 -11.67 -8.35
C SER A 45 6.53 -11.10 -9.78
N ASP A 46 5.36 -10.74 -10.29
CA ASP A 46 5.21 -10.11 -11.60
C ASP A 46 5.80 -8.68 -11.60
N ASP A 47 6.78 -8.45 -12.46
CA ASP A 47 7.52 -7.17 -12.52
C ASP A 47 6.61 -5.98 -12.86
N ASN A 48 5.65 -6.18 -13.78
CA ASN A 48 4.74 -5.13 -14.24
C ASN A 48 3.74 -4.76 -13.13
N GLN A 49 3.14 -5.76 -12.49
CA GLN A 49 2.23 -5.56 -11.35
C GLN A 49 2.96 -4.97 -10.15
N ARG A 50 4.19 -5.41 -9.86
CA ARG A 50 5.01 -4.84 -8.79
C ARG A 50 5.33 -3.37 -9.06
N ALA A 51 5.73 -3.03 -10.28
CA ALA A 51 5.98 -1.63 -10.67
C ALA A 51 4.70 -0.78 -10.59
N TYR A 52 3.56 -1.32 -11.05
CA TYR A 52 2.26 -0.66 -10.93
C TYR A 52 1.87 -0.40 -9.47
N CYS A 53 1.97 -1.41 -8.61
CA CYS A 53 1.72 -1.28 -7.18
C CYS A 53 2.63 -0.22 -6.54
N ASN A 54 3.93 -0.23 -6.87
CA ASN A 54 4.87 0.76 -6.36
C ASN A 54 4.55 2.17 -6.84
N ALA A 55 4.06 2.34 -8.08
CA ALA A 55 3.60 3.64 -8.56
C ALA A 55 2.41 4.14 -7.71
N LYS A 56 1.41 3.29 -7.47
CA LYS A 56 0.21 3.63 -6.68
C LYS A 56 0.52 3.98 -5.21
N ILE A 57 1.44 3.27 -4.57
CA ILE A 57 1.70 3.42 -3.12
C ILE A 57 2.84 4.40 -2.86
N ASN A 58 3.95 4.26 -3.58
CA ASN A 58 5.20 4.96 -3.33
C ASN A 58 5.43 6.15 -4.28
N GLY A 59 4.49 6.42 -5.21
CA GLY A 59 4.63 7.48 -6.20
C GLY A 59 5.77 7.25 -7.20
N GLN A 60 6.18 5.98 -7.39
CA GLN A 60 7.21 5.65 -8.38
C GLN A 60 6.72 5.90 -9.81
N SER A 61 7.68 6.11 -10.72
CA SER A 61 7.38 6.30 -12.14
C SER A 61 6.81 5.03 -12.77
N CYS A 62 5.81 5.20 -13.63
CA CYS A 62 5.23 4.14 -14.46
C CYS A 62 6.19 3.63 -15.56
N SER A 63 7.33 4.29 -15.80
CA SER A 63 8.30 3.91 -16.84
C SER A 63 8.91 2.52 -16.66
N ASN A 64 8.86 1.96 -15.45
CA ASN A 64 9.36 0.61 -15.16
C ASN A 64 8.39 -0.50 -15.62
N ILE A 65 7.17 -0.16 -16.04
CA ILE A 65 6.18 -1.11 -16.55
C ILE A 65 6.46 -1.38 -18.03
N ARG A 66 6.73 -2.64 -18.37
CA ARG A 66 7.03 -3.08 -19.74
C ARG A 66 5.75 -3.36 -20.55
N ASP A 67 4.67 -3.77 -19.89
CA ASP A 67 3.37 -3.91 -20.54
C ASP A 67 2.82 -2.52 -20.92
N ASP A 68 2.60 -2.30 -22.21
CA ASP A 68 2.21 -0.98 -22.73
C ASP A 68 0.82 -0.54 -22.23
N ASN A 69 -0.13 -1.47 -22.12
CA ASN A 69 -1.49 -1.17 -21.66
C ASN A 69 -1.50 -0.84 -20.16
N LEU A 70 -0.76 -1.60 -19.34
CA LEU A 70 -0.62 -1.34 -17.92
C LEU A 70 0.17 -0.05 -17.67
N ARG A 71 1.21 0.24 -18.47
CA ARG A 71 1.96 1.49 -18.38
C ARG A 71 1.08 2.69 -18.73
N ALA A 72 0.28 2.60 -19.79
CA ALA A 72 -0.67 3.63 -20.17
C ALA A 72 -1.74 3.84 -19.09
N THR A 73 -2.27 2.75 -18.52
CA THR A 73 -3.22 2.81 -17.39
C THR A 73 -2.58 3.50 -16.18
N CYS A 74 -1.36 3.11 -15.78
CA CYS A 74 -0.62 3.74 -14.70
C CYS A 74 -0.43 5.24 -14.93
N ASN A 75 -0.02 5.64 -16.14
CA ASN A 75 0.17 7.04 -16.47
C ASN A 75 -1.14 7.84 -16.45
N ALA A 76 -2.25 7.23 -16.87
CA ALA A 76 -3.57 7.87 -16.78
C ALA A 76 -3.97 8.09 -15.32
N GLU A 77 -3.81 7.08 -14.47
CA GLU A 77 -4.17 7.17 -13.04
C GLU A 77 -3.26 8.10 -12.23
N MET A 78 -1.96 8.14 -12.52
CA MET A 78 -0.97 8.86 -11.69
C MET A 78 -0.61 10.23 -12.24
N ASN A 79 -0.58 10.39 -13.57
CA ASN A 79 -0.11 11.61 -14.25
C ASN A 79 -1.22 12.33 -15.02
N GLY A 80 -2.47 11.85 -14.97
CA GLY A 80 -3.60 12.44 -15.69
C GLY A 80 -3.46 12.34 -17.22
N GLN A 81 -2.68 11.38 -17.72
CA GLN A 81 -2.57 11.14 -19.16
C GLN A 81 -3.86 10.55 -19.74
N SER A 82 -4.03 10.68 -21.06
CA SER A 82 -5.17 10.07 -21.77
C SER A 82 -5.10 8.55 -21.76
N CYS A 83 -6.25 7.89 -21.58
CA CYS A 83 -6.43 6.45 -21.77
C CYS A 83 -6.29 6.01 -23.24
N GLY A 84 -6.14 6.94 -24.19
CA GLY A 84 -6.06 6.66 -25.63
C GLY A 84 -4.87 5.79 -26.08
N ASN A 85 -3.82 5.71 -25.26
CA ASN A 85 -2.64 4.87 -25.53
C ASN A 85 -2.84 3.40 -25.12
N ILE A 86 -3.98 3.04 -24.52
CA ILE A 86 -4.32 1.66 -24.17
C ILE A 86 -4.90 0.99 -25.41
N SER A 87 -4.21 -0.01 -25.94
CA SER A 87 -4.62 -0.76 -27.12
C SER A 87 -5.80 -1.69 -26.86
N ASP A 88 -5.87 -2.29 -25.66
CA ASP A 88 -6.99 -3.16 -25.26
C ASP A 88 -8.27 -2.35 -25.04
N ASP A 89 -9.33 -2.65 -25.80
CA ASP A 89 -10.59 -1.92 -25.77
C ASP A 89 -11.27 -1.94 -24.39
N ASN A 90 -11.22 -3.08 -23.70
CA ASN A 90 -11.85 -3.27 -22.39
C ASN A 90 -11.10 -2.48 -21.31
N GLN A 91 -9.77 -2.55 -21.30
CA GLN A 91 -8.92 -1.77 -20.39
C GLN A 91 -9.02 -0.28 -20.67
N ARG A 92 -9.09 0.13 -21.95
CA ARG A 92 -9.28 1.53 -22.32
C ARG A 92 -10.63 2.06 -21.86
N ALA A 93 -11.70 1.28 -22.04
CA ALA A 93 -13.03 1.63 -21.55
C ALA A 93 -13.08 1.72 -20.02
N TYR A 94 -12.45 0.77 -19.32
CA TYR A 94 -12.32 0.80 -17.86
C TYR A 94 -11.54 2.02 -17.37
N CYS A 95 -10.39 2.34 -17.98
CA CYS A 95 -9.61 3.54 -17.69
C CYS A 95 -10.45 4.82 -17.88
N ASN A 96 -11.18 4.92 -19.00
CA ASN A 96 -12.03 6.07 -19.26
C ASN A 96 -13.20 6.18 -18.27
N ALA A 97 -13.77 5.06 -17.83
CA ALA A 97 -14.80 5.07 -16.79
C ALA A 97 -14.25 5.64 -15.48
N LYS A 98 -13.06 5.18 -15.08
CA LYS A 98 -12.40 5.57 -13.83
C LYS A 98 -11.91 7.02 -13.83
N ILE A 99 -11.31 7.48 -14.92
CA ILE A 99 -10.66 8.81 -15.00
C ILE A 99 -11.61 9.88 -15.55
N ASN A 100 -12.41 9.54 -16.57
CA ASN A 100 -13.26 10.50 -17.29
C ASN A 100 -14.75 10.37 -16.92
N GLY A 101 -15.11 9.50 -15.98
CA GLY A 101 -16.50 9.28 -15.57
C GLY A 101 -17.39 8.68 -16.66
N GLN A 102 -16.80 8.01 -17.66
CA GLN A 102 -17.56 7.34 -18.72
C GLN A 102 -18.33 6.11 -18.20
N SER A 103 -19.33 5.67 -18.95
CA SER A 103 -20.08 4.46 -18.61
C SER A 103 -19.23 3.19 -18.75
N CYS A 104 -19.39 2.26 -17.81
CA CYS A 104 -18.85 0.90 -17.89
C CYS A 104 -19.49 0.05 -19.00
N GLY A 105 -20.55 0.53 -19.67
CA GLY A 105 -21.29 -0.21 -20.70
C GLY A 105 -20.48 -0.54 -21.96
N ASN A 106 -19.37 0.17 -22.21
CA ASN A 106 -18.47 -0.10 -23.34
C ASN A 106 -17.51 -1.27 -23.10
N ILE A 107 -17.46 -1.82 -21.88
CA ILE A 107 -16.61 -2.96 -21.52
C ILE A 107 -17.34 -4.24 -21.94
N ARG A 108 -16.74 -5.01 -22.85
CA ARG A 108 -17.27 -6.28 -23.35
C ARG A 108 -16.94 -7.47 -22.43
N ASP A 109 -15.84 -7.40 -21.71
CA ASP A 109 -15.50 -8.40 -20.69
C ASP A 109 -16.45 -8.28 -19.49
N ASP A 110 -17.19 -9.33 -19.18
CA ASP A 110 -18.23 -9.30 -18.16
C ASP A 110 -17.67 -9.10 -16.74
N ASN A 111 -16.50 -9.69 -16.44
CA ASN A 111 -15.86 -9.57 -15.14
C ASN A 111 -15.30 -8.16 -14.91
N LEU A 112 -14.64 -7.59 -15.92
CA LEU A 112 -14.14 -6.23 -15.88
C LEU A 112 -15.28 -5.21 -15.85
N ARG A 113 -16.38 -5.46 -16.60
CA ARG A 113 -17.57 -4.61 -16.54
C ARG A 113 -18.22 -4.65 -15.17
N ALA A 114 -18.35 -5.83 -14.56
CA ALA A 114 -18.87 -5.98 -13.21
C ALA A 114 -17.97 -5.28 -12.18
N THR A 115 -16.64 -5.39 -12.31
CA THR A 115 -15.67 -4.67 -11.47
C THR A 115 -15.82 -3.16 -11.62
N CYS A 116 -15.87 -2.65 -12.85
CA CYS A 116 -16.11 -1.23 -13.13
C CYS A 116 -17.40 -0.72 -12.48
N ASN A 117 -18.49 -1.47 -12.62
CA ASN A 117 -19.77 -1.09 -12.03
C ASN A 117 -19.75 -1.13 -10.49
N ALA A 118 -19.01 -2.07 -9.88
CA ALA A 118 -18.85 -2.10 -8.44
C ALA A 118 -18.07 -0.88 -7.93
N GLU A 119 -16.98 -0.52 -8.60
CA GLU A 119 -16.14 0.62 -8.23
C GLU A 119 -16.82 1.98 -8.47
N MET A 120 -17.49 2.16 -9.61
CA MET A 120 -18.00 3.46 -10.03
C MET A 120 -19.48 3.68 -9.67
N ASN A 121 -20.29 2.62 -9.64
CA ASN A 121 -21.74 2.69 -9.43
C ASN A 121 -22.19 2.03 -8.12
N GLY A 122 -21.27 1.55 -7.29
CA GLY A 122 -21.58 0.88 -6.02
C GLY A 122 -22.35 -0.44 -6.18
N GLN A 123 -22.26 -1.08 -7.35
CA GLN A 123 -22.89 -2.38 -7.57
C GLN A 123 -22.18 -3.51 -6.82
N SER A 124 -22.85 -4.65 -6.68
CA SER A 124 -22.25 -5.82 -6.03
C SER A 124 -21.14 -6.45 -6.88
N CYS A 125 -20.05 -6.85 -6.24
CA CYS A 125 -19.01 -7.71 -6.82
C CYS A 125 -19.51 -9.13 -7.17
N GLY A 126 -20.75 -9.49 -6.80
CA GLY A 126 -21.31 -10.84 -7.02
C GLY A 126 -21.50 -11.23 -8.49
N ASN A 127 -21.52 -10.26 -9.41
CA ASN A 127 -21.63 -10.51 -10.86
C ASN A 127 -20.27 -10.88 -11.50
N ILE A 128 -19.17 -10.82 -10.76
CA ILE A 128 -17.85 -11.24 -11.22
C ILE A 128 -17.75 -12.76 -11.10
N SER A 129 -17.63 -13.45 -12.22
CA SER A 129 -17.51 -14.92 -12.27
C SER A 129 -16.13 -15.42 -11.82
N ASP A 130 -15.05 -14.68 -12.13
CA ASP A 130 -13.69 -15.03 -11.71
C ASP A 130 -13.53 -14.89 -10.18
N ASP A 131 -13.15 -15.98 -9.51
CA ASP A 131 -13.02 -16.03 -8.05
C ASP A 131 -12.00 -15.01 -7.51
N ASN A 132 -10.86 -14.86 -8.19
CA ASN A 132 -9.77 -14.00 -7.75
C ASN A 132 -10.14 -12.52 -7.90
N GLN A 133 -10.72 -12.14 -9.04
CA GLN A 133 -11.22 -10.79 -9.29
C GLN A 133 -12.39 -10.45 -8.36
N ARG A 134 -13.31 -11.38 -8.11
CA ARG A 134 -14.42 -11.18 -7.18
C ARG A 134 -13.92 -10.97 -5.74
N ALA A 135 -12.94 -11.76 -5.31
CA ALA A 135 -12.31 -11.61 -4.00
C ALA A 135 -11.56 -10.26 -3.91
N TYR A 136 -10.83 -9.87 -4.95
CA TYR A 136 -10.17 -8.56 -5.04
C TYR A 136 -11.17 -7.42 -4.92
N CYS A 137 -12.23 -7.41 -5.74
CA CYS A 137 -13.31 -6.41 -5.70
C CYS A 137 -13.95 -6.31 -4.30
N ASN A 138 -14.27 -7.45 -3.69
CA ASN A 138 -14.84 -7.44 -2.34
C ASN A 138 -13.86 -6.93 -1.29
N ALA A 139 -12.56 -7.18 -1.45
CA ALA A 139 -11.57 -6.69 -0.53
C ALA A 139 -11.36 -5.17 -0.64
N THR A 140 -11.40 -4.62 -1.85
CA THR A 140 -11.21 -3.19 -2.11
C THR A 140 -12.47 -2.36 -1.85
N ILE A 141 -13.65 -2.87 -2.18
CA ILE A 141 -14.93 -2.14 -2.05
C ILE A 141 -15.63 -2.44 -0.73
N ASN A 142 -15.70 -3.72 -0.33
CA ASN A 142 -16.44 -4.15 0.86
C ASN A 142 -15.54 -4.37 2.09
N GLY A 143 -14.25 -4.05 1.99
CA GLY A 143 -13.28 -4.20 3.08
C GLY A 143 -12.97 -5.65 3.48
N GLN A 144 -13.36 -6.64 2.68
CA GLN A 144 -13.11 -8.06 2.96
C GLN A 144 -11.62 -8.42 2.94
N SER A 145 -11.24 -9.57 3.51
CA SER A 145 -9.83 -10.03 3.47
C SER A 145 -9.37 -10.36 2.05
N CYS A 146 -8.14 -10.00 1.69
CA CYS A 146 -7.50 -10.44 0.45
C CYS A 146 -7.09 -11.93 0.50
N GLY A 147 -7.20 -12.60 1.65
CA GLY A 147 -6.81 -14.00 1.84
C GLY A 147 -7.57 -15.01 0.96
N ASN A 148 -8.74 -14.64 0.45
CA ASN A 148 -9.54 -15.46 -0.47
C ASN A 148 -9.01 -15.45 -1.92
N ILE A 149 -8.03 -14.58 -2.24
CA ILE A 149 -7.40 -14.53 -3.55
C ILE A 149 -6.34 -15.64 -3.63
N ARG A 150 -6.52 -16.56 -4.59
CA ARG A 150 -5.61 -17.69 -4.85
C ARG A 150 -4.37 -17.27 -5.65
N ASP A 151 -4.52 -16.30 -6.55
CA ASP A 151 -3.38 -15.72 -7.27
C ASP A 151 -2.49 -14.92 -6.31
N SER A 152 -1.23 -15.32 -6.18
CA SER A 152 -0.32 -14.72 -5.20
C SER A 152 0.01 -13.26 -5.52
N ASN A 153 0.16 -12.92 -6.80
CA ASN A 153 0.48 -11.55 -7.21
C ASN A 153 -0.71 -10.62 -6.95
N LEU A 154 -1.92 -11.03 -7.34
CA LEU A 154 -3.14 -10.28 -7.09
C LEU A 154 -3.44 -10.15 -5.60
N ARG A 155 -3.19 -11.21 -4.81
CA ARG A 155 -3.33 -11.16 -3.35
C ARG A 155 -2.37 -10.14 -2.74
N ASN A 156 -1.10 -10.21 -3.10
CA ASN A 156 -0.08 -9.28 -2.58
C ASN A 156 -0.35 -7.85 -3.03
N GLN A 157 -0.85 -7.65 -4.25
CA GLN A 157 -1.31 -6.36 -4.73
C GLN A 157 -2.52 -5.85 -3.93
N CYS A 158 -3.49 -6.71 -3.62
CA CYS A 158 -4.63 -6.36 -2.79
C CYS A 158 -4.20 -5.91 -1.40
N GLU A 159 -3.36 -6.70 -0.70
CA GLU A 159 -2.88 -6.37 0.64
C GLU A 159 -2.09 -5.05 0.66
N ALA A 160 -1.37 -4.74 -0.41
CA ALA A 160 -0.62 -3.50 -0.51
C ALA A 160 -1.51 -2.28 -0.81
N LEU A 161 -2.52 -2.44 -1.67
CA LEU A 161 -3.39 -1.33 -2.11
C LEU A 161 -4.58 -1.08 -1.20
N LYS A 162 -4.98 -2.05 -0.39
CA LYS A 162 -6.07 -1.92 0.58
C LYS A 162 -5.62 -1.00 1.72
N ARG A 163 -6.29 0.15 1.88
CA ARG A 163 -6.06 1.12 2.96
C ARG A 163 -7.28 1.22 3.85
#